data_AF-A0A0Q5XGD3-F1
#
_entry.id   AF-A0A0Q5XGD3-F1
#
_cell.length_a   1.000
_cell.length_b   1.000
_cell.length_c   1.000
_cell.angle_alpha   90.00
_cell.angle_beta   90.00
_cell.angle_gamma   90.00
#
_symmetry.space_group_name_H-M   'P 1'
#
loop_
_entity.id
_entity.type
_entity.pdbx_description
1 polymer ?
#
loop_
_entity_poly.entity_id
_entity_poly.type
_entity_poly.pdbx_seq_one_letter_code
_entity_poly.pdbx_strand_id
1 'polypeptide(L)'
;MAKKTTYRFPEADVLLAKAAIAALRDDLVAKAASETAPTFDLHVVFNVGKLTAGPAKGLAAELVDYPMTYLLYEPPGGATYAELLDVLFGAPRAESAERFMACTLLMLQMMARLGDLERPPLMIVTEKCFLGPLLEMTMAYSYAKVPQETVAVITYQR
;
A
#
# COMPACT_ATOMS: atom_id res chain seq x y z
N MET A 1 -29.55 10.72 7.18
CA MET A 1 -28.29 11.13 6.50
C MET A 1 -27.17 11.11 7.53
N ALA A 2 -26.14 10.28 7.34
CA ALA A 2 -24.96 10.31 8.21
C ALA A 2 -24.22 11.64 8.03
N LYS A 3 -23.90 12.34 9.13
CA LYS A 3 -23.04 13.53 9.07
C LYS A 3 -21.72 13.14 8.42
N LYS A 4 -21.26 13.90 7.41
CA LYS A 4 -19.88 13.78 6.90
C LYS A 4 -18.93 14.14 8.05
N THR A 5 -18.34 13.13 8.68
CA THR A 5 -17.26 13.33 9.63
C THR A 5 -16.05 13.80 8.85
N THR A 6 -15.60 15.02 9.12
CA THR A 6 -14.36 15.54 8.55
C THR A 6 -13.26 15.32 9.58
N TYR A 7 -12.33 14.41 9.30
CA TYR A 7 -11.16 14.21 10.13
C TYR A 7 -10.18 15.36 9.88
N ARG A 8 -9.76 16.07 10.94
CA ARG A 8 -8.70 17.08 10.87
C ARG A 8 -7.43 16.47 11.44
N PHE A 9 -6.40 16.40 10.61
CA PHE A 9 -5.07 15.95 11.02
C PHE A 9 -4.17 17.16 11.26
N PRO A 10 -3.25 17.10 12.24
CA PRO A 10 -2.21 18.12 12.41
C PRO A 10 -1.39 18.33 11.13
N GLU A 11 -1.05 19.57 10.82
CA GLU A 11 -0.30 19.91 9.60
C GLU A 11 1.07 19.22 9.55
N ALA A 12 1.76 19.13 10.69
CA ALA A 12 3.03 18.42 10.82
C ALA A 12 2.91 16.95 10.38
N ASP A 13 1.81 16.29 10.72
CA ASP A 13 1.57 14.88 10.38
C ASP A 13 1.36 14.69 8.89
N VAL A 14 0.62 15.62 8.28
CA VAL A 14 0.38 15.65 6.84
C VAL A 14 1.69 15.88 6.09
N LEU A 15 2.56 16.78 6.58
CA LEU A 15 3.88 17.02 5.99
C LEU A 15 4.78 15.78 6.11
N LEU A 16 4.80 15.11 7.27
CA LEU A 16 5.54 13.85 7.45
C LEU A 16 5.04 12.75 6.51
N ALA A 17 3.72 12.61 6.36
CA ALA A 17 3.14 11.62 5.45
C ALA A 17 3.54 11.91 4.00
N LYS A 18 3.47 13.17 3.55
CA LYS A 18 3.90 13.57 2.20
C LYS A 18 5.40 13.31 1.98
N ALA A 19 6.24 13.62 2.96
CA ALA A 19 7.67 13.37 2.89
C ALA A 19 7.98 11.87 2.76
N ALA A 20 7.30 11.02 3.53
CA ALA A 20 7.45 9.57 3.44
C ALA A 20 7.01 9.00 2.08
N ILE A 21 5.92 9.52 1.50
CA ILE A 21 5.45 9.13 0.17
C ILE A 21 6.45 9.55 -0.92
N ALA A 22 6.98 10.78 -0.83
CA ALA A 22 8.01 11.24 -1.75
C ALA A 22 9.28 10.39 -1.66
N ALA A 23 9.75 10.08 -0.45
CA ALA A 23 10.91 9.22 -0.24
C ALA A 23 10.70 7.80 -0.80
N LEU A 24 9.50 7.22 -0.62
CA LEU A 24 9.16 5.94 -1.24
C LEU A 24 9.21 6.02 -2.77
N ARG A 25 8.64 7.08 -3.35
CA ARG A 25 8.63 7.27 -4.80
C ARG A 25 10.06 7.35 -5.35
N ASP A 26 10.93 8.13 -4.71
CA ASP A 26 12.31 8.30 -5.13
C ASP A 26 13.11 6.97 -5.01
N ASP A 27 12.90 6.21 -3.93
CA ASP A 27 13.47 4.87 -3.76
C ASP A 27 13.00 3.90 -4.85
N LEU A 28 11.70 3.89 -5.16
CA LEU A 28 11.16 3.05 -6.22
C LEU A 28 11.67 3.44 -7.60
N VAL A 29 11.87 4.73 -7.88
CA VAL A 29 12.49 5.20 -9.13
C VAL A 29 13.93 4.70 -9.24
N ALA A 30 14.71 4.79 -8.17
CA ALA A 30 16.09 4.30 -8.16
C ALA A 30 16.14 2.78 -8.36
N LYS A 31 15.32 2.02 -7.61
CA LYS A 31 15.24 0.56 -7.72
C LYS A 31 14.70 0.09 -9.06
N ALA A 32 13.72 0.78 -9.64
CA ALA A 32 13.22 0.46 -10.97
C ALA A 32 14.31 0.56 -12.05
N ALA A 33 15.32 1.42 -11.85
CA ALA A 33 16.45 1.56 -12.76
C ALA A 33 17.53 0.49 -12.57
N SER A 34 17.72 -0.04 -11.35
CA SER A 34 18.80 -0.98 -11.01
C SER A 34 18.37 -2.44 -10.83
N GLU A 35 17.12 -2.68 -10.43
CA GLU A 35 16.57 -3.98 -10.03
C GLU A 35 15.38 -4.34 -10.93
N THR A 36 15.69 -4.82 -12.14
CA THR A 36 14.68 -5.11 -13.18
C THR A 36 14.14 -6.54 -13.15
N ALA A 37 14.71 -7.41 -12.31
CA ALA A 37 14.28 -8.79 -12.19
C ALA A 37 12.95 -8.90 -11.40
N PRO A 38 11.99 -9.73 -11.84
CA PRO A 38 10.77 -9.97 -11.07
C PRO A 38 11.06 -10.58 -9.69
N THR A 39 10.31 -10.11 -8.71
CA THR A 39 10.33 -10.55 -7.30
C THR A 39 8.95 -11.09 -6.94
N PHE A 40 8.88 -12.26 -6.30
CA PHE A 40 7.61 -12.94 -5.98
C PHE A 40 7.03 -12.56 -4.62
N ASP A 41 7.76 -11.78 -3.82
CA ASP A 41 7.39 -11.44 -2.45
C ASP A 41 7.57 -9.94 -2.18
N LEU A 42 7.19 -9.09 -3.14
CA LEU A 42 7.38 -7.65 -3.01
C LEU A 42 6.35 -7.03 -2.05
N HIS A 43 6.84 -6.39 -1.00
CA HIS A 43 6.03 -5.76 0.04
C HIS A 43 6.27 -4.25 0.09
N VAL A 44 5.25 -3.50 0.51
CA VAL A 44 5.39 -2.12 1.00
C VAL A 44 4.95 -2.08 2.45
N VAL A 45 5.88 -1.81 3.36
CA VAL A 45 5.60 -1.75 4.80
C VAL A 45 5.35 -0.30 5.23
N PHE A 46 4.28 -0.11 5.99
CA PHE A 46 3.84 1.16 6.54
C PHE A 46 4.22 1.23 8.01
N ASN A 47 5.14 2.13 8.32
CA ASN A 47 5.55 2.45 9.68
C ASN A 47 5.20 3.90 10.01
N VAL A 48 5.28 4.26 11.29
CA VAL A 48 5.05 5.64 11.73
C VAL A 48 6.05 6.57 11.05
N GLY A 49 5.56 7.35 10.08
CA GLY A 49 6.37 8.32 9.32
C GLY A 49 7.33 7.72 8.29
N LYS A 50 7.25 6.42 7.98
CA LYS A 50 8.14 5.76 7.01
C LYS A 50 7.36 4.78 6.14
N LEU A 51 7.70 4.74 4.86
CA LEU A 51 7.29 3.71 3.92
C LEU A 51 8.54 3.03 3.37
N THR A 52 8.54 1.71 3.26
CA THR A 52 9.67 0.96 2.71
C THR A 52 9.16 -0.13 1.78
N ALA A 53 9.74 -0.22 0.58
CA ALA A 53 9.42 -1.28 -0.38
C ALA A 53 10.59 -2.24 -0.58
N GLY A 54 10.28 -3.53 -0.70
CA GLY A 54 11.28 -4.56 -0.91
C GLY A 54 10.75 -5.98 -0.70
N PRO A 55 11.57 -7.01 -0.98
CA PRO A 55 11.22 -8.39 -0.70
C PRO A 55 11.02 -8.60 0.81
N ALA A 56 10.15 -9.54 1.19
CA ALA A 56 9.78 -9.79 2.59
C ALA A 56 11.00 -10.01 3.48
N LYS A 57 11.99 -10.78 2.99
CA LYS A 57 13.25 -11.05 3.70
C LYS A 57 14.05 -9.79 4.00
N GLY A 58 14.03 -8.80 3.10
CA GLY A 58 14.72 -7.53 3.26
C GLY A 58 14.01 -6.57 4.22
N LEU A 59 12.72 -6.82 4.52
CA LEU A 59 11.88 -6.00 5.38
C LEU A 59 11.55 -6.67 6.72
N ALA A 60 12.27 -7.74 7.09
CA ALA A 60 11.92 -8.55 8.26
C ALA A 60 11.89 -7.72 9.56
N ALA A 61 12.75 -6.72 9.71
CA ALA A 61 12.75 -5.83 10.87
C ALA A 61 11.50 -4.94 10.88
N GLU A 62 11.17 -4.31 9.75
CA GLU A 62 9.98 -3.47 9.62
C GLU A 62 8.68 -4.26 9.83
N LEU A 63 8.63 -5.51 9.36
CA LEU A 63 7.47 -6.39 9.52
C LEU A 63 7.29 -6.86 10.98
N VAL A 64 8.36 -6.94 11.77
CA VAL A 64 8.25 -7.26 13.21
C VAL A 64 7.63 -6.10 13.98
N ASP A 65 8.03 -4.87 13.66
CA ASP A 65 7.52 -3.68 14.34
C ASP A 65 6.03 -3.44 14.02
N TYR A 66 5.60 -3.74 12.79
CA TYR A 66 4.23 -3.55 12.35
C TYR A 66 3.74 -4.70 11.45
N PRO A 67 3.39 -5.87 12.03
CA PRO A 67 3.08 -7.08 11.26
C PRO A 67 1.77 -7.02 10.47
N MET A 68 0.94 -5.99 10.69
CA MET A 68 -0.39 -5.86 10.09
C MET A 68 -0.48 -4.73 9.06
N THR A 69 0.54 -3.88 8.94
CA THR A 69 0.45 -2.67 8.09
C THR A 69 1.42 -2.77 6.94
N TYR A 70 1.17 -3.75 6.08
CA TYR A 70 1.91 -3.92 4.84
C TYR A 70 0.96 -4.13 3.66
N LEU A 71 1.45 -3.83 2.47
CA LEU A 71 0.84 -4.17 1.20
C LEU A 71 1.70 -5.27 0.56
N LEU A 72 1.09 -6.41 0.27
CA LEU A 72 1.70 -7.45 -0.56
C LEU A 72 1.33 -7.20 -2.03
N TYR A 73 2.34 -7.13 -2.90
CA TYR A 73 2.15 -7.00 -4.35
C TYR A 73 2.77 -8.20 -5.07
N GLU A 74 1.94 -9.18 -5.41
CA GLU A 74 2.35 -10.46 -6.00
C GLU A 74 1.49 -10.79 -7.24
N PRO A 75 1.75 -10.15 -8.39
CA PRO A 75 1.14 -10.54 -9.66
C PRO A 75 1.67 -11.92 -10.12
N PRO A 76 0.88 -12.67 -10.91
CA PRO A 76 1.35 -13.88 -11.60
C PRO A 76 2.63 -13.60 -12.40
N GLY A 77 3.71 -14.33 -12.12
CA GLY A 77 5.02 -14.14 -12.76
C GLY A 77 6.00 -13.25 -11.98
N GLY A 78 5.60 -12.74 -10.81
CA GLY A 78 6.40 -11.85 -9.98
C GLY A 78 6.28 -10.38 -10.40
N ALA A 79 6.66 -9.48 -9.51
CA ALA A 79 6.60 -8.03 -9.69
C ALA A 79 7.99 -7.40 -9.82
N THR A 80 8.11 -6.38 -10.65
CA THR A 80 9.26 -5.48 -10.68
C THR A 80 8.96 -4.20 -9.90
N TYR A 81 10.01 -3.48 -9.47
CA TYR A 81 9.85 -2.16 -8.84
C TYR A 81 9.27 -1.12 -9.81
N ALA A 82 9.50 -1.26 -11.11
CA ALA A 82 8.89 -0.42 -12.14
C ALA A 82 7.36 -0.59 -12.18
N GLU A 83 6.87 -1.84 -12.07
CA GLU A 83 5.44 -2.11 -11.99
C GLU A 83 4.83 -1.58 -10.69
N LEU A 84 5.51 -1.78 -9.55
CA LEU A 84 5.05 -1.21 -8.27
C LEU A 84 5.00 0.32 -8.30
N LEU A 85 6.00 0.96 -8.92
CA LEU A 85 6.02 2.41 -9.15
C LEU A 85 4.82 2.85 -10.00
N ASP A 86 4.53 2.17 -11.11
CA ASP A 86 3.38 2.50 -11.98
C ASP A 86 2.03 2.24 -11.30
N VAL A 87 1.93 1.21 -10.45
CA VAL A 87 0.73 0.94 -9.65
C VAL A 87 0.41 2.09 -8.71
N LEU A 88 1.42 2.57 -7.98
CA LEU A 88 1.24 3.54 -6.91
C LEU A 88 1.25 4.98 -7.40
N PHE A 89 2.00 5.29 -8.46
CA PHE A 89 2.23 6.67 -8.92
C PHE A 89 1.89 6.88 -10.40
N GLY A 90 1.39 5.85 -11.10
CA GLY A 90 0.92 5.94 -12.47
C GLY A 90 -0.52 6.46 -12.60
N ALA A 91 -0.80 7.17 -13.69
CA ALA A 91 -2.14 7.64 -14.00
C ALA A 91 -3.08 6.47 -14.40
N PRO A 92 -4.40 6.56 -14.16
CA PRO A 92 -5.12 7.64 -13.46
C PRO A 92 -5.21 7.44 -11.93
N ARG A 93 -4.54 6.42 -11.38
CA ARG A 93 -4.73 5.95 -10.00
C ARG A 93 -3.90 6.67 -8.95
N ALA A 94 -2.81 7.31 -9.37
CA ALA A 94 -1.84 7.99 -8.50
C ALA A 94 -2.48 8.83 -7.38
N GLU A 95 -3.45 9.69 -7.70
CA GLU A 95 -4.10 10.55 -6.69
C GLU A 95 -4.80 9.74 -5.59
N SER A 96 -5.51 8.67 -5.97
CA SER A 96 -6.19 7.80 -5.00
C SER A 96 -5.20 6.99 -4.18
N ALA A 97 -4.14 6.47 -4.82
CA ALA A 97 -3.07 5.72 -4.17
C ALA A 97 -2.36 6.58 -3.11
N GLU A 98 -1.93 7.79 -3.49
CA GLU A 98 -1.29 8.76 -2.60
C GLU A 98 -2.20 9.13 -1.43
N ARG A 99 -3.49 9.34 -1.68
CA ARG A 99 -4.47 9.62 -0.62
C ARG A 99 -4.58 8.46 0.37
N PHE A 100 -4.69 7.22 -0.12
CA PHE A 100 -4.79 6.06 0.76
C PHE A 100 -3.50 5.85 1.57
N MET A 101 -2.32 5.97 0.95
CA MET A 101 -1.04 5.91 1.66
C MET A 101 -0.93 6.98 2.74
N ALA A 102 -1.30 8.22 2.42
CA ALA A 102 -1.27 9.33 3.37
C ALA A 102 -2.19 9.07 4.56
N CYS A 103 -3.45 8.66 4.31
CA CYS A 103 -4.40 8.34 5.36
C CYS A 103 -3.90 7.19 6.25
N THR A 104 -3.32 6.13 5.68
CA THR A 104 -2.73 5.05 6.47
C THR A 104 -1.63 5.56 7.39
N LEU A 105 -0.68 6.36 6.88
CA LEU A 105 0.39 6.95 7.70
C LEU A 105 -0.14 7.85 8.81
N LEU A 106 -1.15 8.67 8.53
CA LEU A 106 -1.78 9.55 9.51
C LEU A 106 -2.45 8.75 10.62
N MET A 107 -3.15 7.66 10.29
CA MET A 107 -3.76 6.78 11.29
C MET A 107 -2.71 6.07 12.15
N LEU A 108 -1.59 5.63 11.57
CA LEU A 108 -0.47 5.06 12.32
C LEU A 108 0.14 6.07 13.30
N GLN A 109 0.32 7.32 12.87
CA GLN A 109 0.78 8.38 13.77
C GLN A 109 -0.22 8.64 14.91
N MET A 110 -1.53 8.61 14.64
CA MET A 110 -2.55 8.74 15.68
C MET A 110 -2.50 7.56 16.66
N MET A 111 -2.44 6.32 16.16
CA MET A 111 -2.33 5.11 16.99
C MET A 111 -1.06 5.11 17.85
N ALA A 112 0.04 5.67 17.35
CA ALA A 112 1.28 5.78 18.11
C ALA A 112 1.14 6.73 19.32
N ARG A 113 0.30 7.77 19.20
CA ARG A 113 0.03 8.75 20.27
C ARG A 113 -1.06 8.29 21.23
N LEU A 114 -1.95 7.44 20.77
CA LEU A 114 -3.04 6.89 21.56
C LEU A 114 -2.59 5.63 22.31
N GLY A 115 -3.21 5.38 23.46
CA GLY A 115 -2.91 4.20 24.28
C GLY A 115 -3.43 2.91 23.63
N ASP A 116 -2.97 1.76 24.16
CA ASP A 116 -3.21 0.44 23.56
C ASP A 116 -4.69 0.07 23.39
N LEU A 117 -5.60 0.64 24.17
CA LEU A 117 -7.04 0.36 24.07
C LEU A 117 -7.68 0.92 22.79
N GLU A 118 -7.16 2.02 22.25
CA GLU A 118 -7.69 2.69 21.06
C GLU A 118 -7.05 2.19 19.75
N ARG A 119 -5.91 1.48 19.85
CA ARG A 119 -5.17 0.97 18.68
C ARG A 119 -5.95 -0.08 17.88
N PRO A 120 -6.52 -1.14 18.47
CA PRO A 120 -7.25 -2.14 17.69
C PRO A 120 -8.44 -1.57 16.91
N PRO A 121 -9.32 -0.73 17.51
CA PRO A 121 -10.41 -0.09 16.77
C PRO A 121 -9.92 0.79 15.60
N LEU A 122 -8.86 1.58 15.80
CA LEU A 122 -8.31 2.43 14.76
C LEU A 122 -7.62 1.63 13.65
N MET A 123 -6.97 0.52 13.98
CA MET A 123 -6.38 -0.36 12.97
C MET A 123 -7.47 -0.95 12.06
N ILE A 124 -8.59 -1.42 12.63
CA ILE A 124 -9.73 -1.93 11.85
C ILE A 124 -10.26 -0.87 10.88
N VAL A 125 -10.36 0.38 11.31
CA VAL A 125 -10.77 1.50 10.44
C VAL A 125 -9.72 1.74 9.36
N THR A 126 -8.44 1.70 9.71
CA THR A 126 -7.32 1.93 8.79
C THR A 126 -7.29 0.87 7.69
N GLU A 127 -7.45 -0.40 8.07
CA GLU A 127 -7.55 -1.53 7.16
C GLU A 127 -8.74 -1.38 6.21
N LYS A 128 -9.94 -1.17 6.74
CA LYS A 128 -11.17 -1.12 5.93
C LYS A 128 -11.26 0.08 5.01
N CYS A 129 -10.75 1.24 5.43
CA CYS A 129 -10.98 2.49 4.72
C CYS A 129 -9.80 2.92 3.85
N PHE A 130 -8.58 2.43 4.11
CA PHE A 130 -7.38 2.92 3.43
C PHE A 130 -6.50 1.79 2.88
N LEU A 131 -6.04 0.84 3.71
CA LEU A 131 -5.17 -0.25 3.25
C LEU A 131 -5.89 -1.23 2.33
N GLY A 132 -7.13 -1.62 2.67
CA GLY A 132 -7.97 -2.51 1.86
C GLY A 132 -8.25 -1.96 0.46
N PRO A 133 -8.78 -0.73 0.34
CA PRO A 133 -8.95 -0.08 -0.97
C PRO A 133 -7.65 0.07 -1.76
N LEU A 134 -6.52 0.33 -1.09
CA LEU A 134 -5.21 0.38 -1.73
C LEU A 134 -4.83 -1.00 -2.30
N LEU A 135 -5.03 -2.07 -1.53
CA LEU A 135 -4.80 -3.45 -1.96
C LEU A 135 -5.69 -3.82 -3.16
N GLU A 136 -6.99 -3.55 -3.09
CA GLU A 136 -7.94 -3.81 -4.18
C GLU A 136 -7.51 -3.10 -5.48
N MET A 137 -7.07 -1.84 -5.37
CA MET A 137 -6.55 -1.07 -6.49
C MET A 137 -5.28 -1.69 -7.09
N THR A 138 -4.37 -2.19 -6.25
CA THR A 138 -3.15 -2.88 -6.73
C THR A 138 -3.45 -4.21 -7.41
N MET A 139 -4.38 -5.00 -6.86
CA MET A 139 -4.82 -6.27 -7.43
C MET A 139 -5.49 -6.06 -8.79
N ALA A 140 -6.41 -5.09 -8.89
CA ALA A 140 -7.09 -4.77 -10.14
C ALA A 140 -6.11 -4.39 -11.27
N TYR A 141 -5.02 -3.70 -10.94
CA TYR A 141 -3.98 -3.39 -11.91
C TYR A 141 -3.22 -4.63 -12.38
N SER A 142 -2.79 -5.49 -11.46
CA SER A 142 -2.11 -6.73 -11.80
C SER A 142 -2.93 -7.57 -12.77
N TYR A 143 -4.23 -7.73 -12.51
CA TYR A 143 -5.12 -8.49 -13.39
C TYR A 143 -5.30 -7.88 -14.79
N ALA A 144 -5.18 -6.56 -14.93
CA ALA A 144 -5.28 -5.89 -16.22
C ALA A 144 -4.02 -6.05 -17.09
N LYS A 145 -2.85 -6.31 -16.49
CA LYS A 145 -1.56 -6.44 -17.17
C LYS A 145 -1.18 -7.89 -17.50
N VAL A 146 -1.72 -8.86 -16.76
CA VAL A 146 -1.54 -10.29 -17.06
C VAL A 146 -2.44 -10.67 -18.25
N PRO A 147 -1.89 -11.19 -19.37
CA PRO A 147 -2.71 -11.81 -20.40
C PRO A 147 -3.50 -12.94 -19.74
N GLN A 148 -4.82 -12.81 -19.66
CA GLN A 148 -5.63 -13.90 -19.17
C GLN A 148 -5.62 -15.00 -20.23
N GLU A 149 -4.74 -15.99 -20.10
CA GLU A 149 -5.01 -17.28 -20.70
C GLU A 149 -6.26 -17.84 -20.02
N THR A 150 -7.37 -17.89 -20.77
CA THR A 150 -8.61 -18.51 -20.32
C THR A 150 -8.35 -19.99 -20.09
N VAL A 151 -7.99 -20.39 -18.87
CA VAL A 151 -7.63 -21.79 -18.57
C VAL A 151 -8.86 -22.72 -18.52
N ALA A 152 -10.08 -22.20 -18.32
CA ALA A 152 -11.33 -22.94 -18.57
C ALA A 152 -12.56 -22.03 -18.50
N VAL A 153 -13.46 -22.14 -19.47
CA VAL A 153 -14.84 -21.64 -19.37
C VAL A 153 -15.67 -22.74 -18.70
N ILE A 154 -15.90 -22.66 -17.39
CA ILE A 154 -16.87 -23.54 -16.73
C ILE A 154 -18.27 -23.02 -17.08
N THR A 155 -18.92 -23.69 -18.03
CA THR A 155 -20.29 -23.40 -18.41
C THR A 155 -21.21 -24.22 -17.52
N TYR A 156 -21.94 -23.56 -16.61
CA TYR A 156 -23.01 -24.22 -15.87
C TYR A 156 -24.20 -24.42 -16.81
N GLN A 157 -24.46 -25.66 -17.22
CA GLN A 157 -25.75 -26.01 -17.82
C GLN A 157 -26.81 -26.01 -16.71
N ARG A 158 -27.91 -25.31 -16.97
CA ARG A 158 -29.10 -25.25 -16.11
C ARG A 158 -29.81 -26.60 -16.03
#